data_AF-A0AAE0TKZ7-F1
#
_entry.id   AF-A0AAE0TKZ7-F1
#
_cell.length_a   1.000
_cell.length_b   1.000
_cell.length_c   1.000
_cell.angle_alpha   90.00
_cell.angle_beta   90.00
_cell.angle_gamma   90.00
#
_symmetry.space_group_name_H-M   'P 1'
#
loop_
_entity.id
_entity.type
_entity.pdbx_description
1 polymer ?
#
loop_
_entity_poly.entity_id
_entity_poly.type
_entity_poly.pdbx_seq_one_letter_code
_entity_poly.pdbx_strand_id
1 'polypeptide(L)'
;MKLGIGNIYPKRCRLLLPIEICKVRFQDKYANCNFQDKYANCNFQDKYANCNFQDKYANCNFQDKYANCNFQDKYANCNFQDKYANCNFQDKYANCNFQDKYANCNFQDKYAICNF
;
A
#
# COMPACT_ATOMS: atom_id res chain seq x y z
N MET A 1 17.38 11.20 11.38
CA MET A 1 16.26 10.74 10.52
C MET A 1 16.84 10.32 9.18
N LYS A 2 16.97 9.01 8.91
CA LYS A 2 17.37 8.54 7.58
C LYS A 2 16.10 8.51 6.73
N LEU A 3 16.06 9.28 5.66
CA LEU A 3 15.02 9.21 4.64
C LEU A 3 15.52 8.25 3.57
N GLY A 4 14.87 7.11 3.40
CA GLY A 4 15.06 6.27 2.22
C GLY A 4 14.26 6.89 1.08
N ILE A 5 14.79 7.93 0.44
CA ILE A 5 14.18 8.53 -0.76
C ILE A 5 14.87 7.90 -1.96
N GLY A 6 14.15 7.08 -2.70
CA GLY A 6 14.66 6.51 -3.95
C GLY A 6 13.53 6.05 -4.84
N ASN A 7 13.66 6.26 -6.14
CA ASN A 7 12.97 5.41 -7.11
C ASN A 7 13.62 4.03 -6.97
N ILE A 8 13.05 3.20 -6.11
CA ILE A 8 13.54 1.85 -5.89
C ILE A 8 12.95 1.05 -7.05
N TYR A 9 13.76 0.82 -8.10
CA TYR A 9 13.44 -0.02 -9.26
C TYR A 9 13.81 -1.53 -9.11
N PRO A 10 13.73 -2.21 -7.96
CA PRO A 10 13.80 -3.65 -7.94
C PRO A 10 12.38 -4.19 -8.08
N LYS A 11 12.27 -5.29 -8.81
CA LYS A 11 11.12 -6.21 -8.81
C LYS A 11 10.77 -6.77 -7.41
N ARG A 12 11.48 -6.35 -6.35
CA ARG A 12 11.33 -6.67 -4.93
C ARG A 12 11.86 -5.53 -4.07
N CYS A 13 10.97 -4.71 -3.51
CA CYS A 13 11.38 -3.74 -2.49
C CYS A 13 11.33 -4.41 -1.10
N ARG A 14 12.49 -4.55 -0.46
CA ARG A 14 12.61 -4.96 0.94
C ARG A 14 13.54 -3.99 1.64
N LEU A 15 12.97 -2.98 2.30
CA LEU A 15 13.74 -2.03 3.09
C LEU A 15 13.95 -2.65 4.49
N LEU A 16 15.20 -3.05 4.79
CA LEU A 16 15.62 -3.70 6.04
C LEU A 16 16.42 -2.76 6.96
N LEU A 17 16.20 -1.45 6.85
CA LEU A 17 16.80 -0.48 7.76
C LEU A 17 15.70 0.06 8.69
N PRO A 18 16.02 0.46 9.93
CA PRO A 18 15.06 1.16 10.79
C PRO A 18 14.89 2.58 10.23
N ILE A 19 14.09 2.70 9.17
CA ILE A 19 13.73 3.97 8.58
C ILE A 19 12.49 4.43 9.35
N GLU A 20 12.55 5.58 10.00
CA GLU A 20 11.34 6.11 10.63
C GLU A 20 10.30 6.49 9.58
N ILE A 21 10.72 6.92 8.38
CA ILE A 21 9.82 7.33 7.31
C ILE A 21 10.31 6.78 5.96
N CYS A 22 9.50 5.90 5.37
CA CYS A 22 9.70 5.37 4.04
C CYS A 22 8.80 6.11 3.04
N LYS A 23 9.40 6.64 1.96
CA LYS A 23 8.65 7.29 0.88
C LYS A 23 9.12 6.77 -0.47
N VAL A 24 8.24 6.10 -1.20
CA VAL A 24 8.61 5.39 -2.43
C VAL A 24 7.58 5.61 -3.53
N ARG A 25 8.06 5.61 -4.78
CA ARG A 25 7.23 5.57 -5.98
C ARG A 25 7.69 4.40 -6.85
N PHE A 26 6.76 3.53 -7.23
CA PHE A 26 6.99 2.42 -8.14
C PHE A 26 6.30 2.68 -9.47
N GLN A 27 7.04 2.39 -10.54
CA GLN A 27 6.52 2.46 -11.90
C GLN A 27 7.25 1.43 -12.75
N ASP A 28 6.65 0.25 -12.88
CA ASP A 28 7.13 -0.88 -13.66
C ASP A 28 5.92 -1.66 -14.22
N LYS A 29 6.17 -2.74 -14.94
CA LYS A 29 5.13 -3.69 -15.32
C LYS A 29 4.67 -4.53 -14.12
N TYR A 30 5.55 -4.78 -13.15
CA TYR A 30 5.28 -5.61 -11.99
C TYR A 30 5.96 -5.03 -10.74
N ALA A 31 5.17 -4.70 -9.72
CA ALA A 31 5.66 -4.34 -8.40
C ALA A 31 5.36 -5.47 -7.39
N ASN A 32 6.38 -5.86 -6.62
CA ASN A 32 6.23 -6.74 -5.47
C ASN A 32 6.98 -6.13 -4.29
N CYS A 33 6.27 -5.66 -3.28
CA CYS A 33 6.87 -4.83 -2.24
C CYS A 33 6.41 -5.22 -0.85
N ASN A 34 7.33 -5.16 0.12
CA ASN A 34 7.04 -5.33 1.53
C ASN A 34 7.63 -4.14 2.30
N PHE A 35 6.77 -3.40 3.01
CA PHE A 35 7.14 -2.26 3.85
C PHE A 35 6.96 -2.59 5.32
N GLN A 36 7.93 -2.19 6.12
CA GLN A 36 7.91 -2.37 7.56
C GLN A 36 8.65 -1.20 8.21
N ASP A 37 7.91 -0.12 8.41
CA ASP A 37 8.40 1.19 8.82
C ASP A 37 7.45 1.81 9.86
N LYS A 38 7.89 2.89 10.50
CA LYS A 38 6.99 3.62 11.41
C LYS A 38 5.98 4.46 10.63
N TYR A 39 6.41 5.01 9.49
CA TYR A 39 5.56 5.75 8.56
C TYR A 39 5.90 5.34 7.13
N ALA A 40 4.90 4.88 6.37
CA ALA A 40 5.03 4.58 4.94
C ALA A 40 4.19 5.55 4.11
N ASN A 41 4.78 6.04 3.02
CA ASN A 41 4.10 6.83 1.99
C ASN A 41 4.49 6.30 0.61
N CYS A 42 3.60 5.55 -0.02
CA CYS A 42 3.92 4.78 -1.21
C CYS A 42 2.93 5.06 -2.34
N ASN A 43 3.45 5.23 -3.55
CA ASN A 43 2.64 5.29 -4.76
C ASN A 43 3.07 4.17 -5.72
N PHE A 44 2.09 3.43 -6.26
CA PHE A 44 2.27 2.36 -7.24
C PHE A 44 1.56 2.73 -8.53
N GLN A 45 2.25 2.54 -9.64
CA GLN A 45 1.72 2.76 -10.97
C GLN A 45 2.26 1.67 -11.90
N ASP A 46 1.63 0.51 -11.82
CA ASP A 46 2.10 -0.74 -12.37
C ASP A 46 1.01 -1.47 -13.15
N LYS A 47 1.38 -2.46 -13.97
CA LYS A 47 0.35 -3.36 -14.53
C LYS A 47 -0.17 -4.34 -13.49
N TYR A 48 0.71 -4.78 -12.59
CA TYR A 48 0.40 -5.70 -11.51
C TYR A 48 1.17 -5.26 -10.25
N ALA A 49 0.45 -4.97 -9.17
CA ALA A 49 1.03 -4.67 -7.88
C ALA A 49 0.66 -5.76 -6.86
N ASN A 50 1.66 -6.21 -6.10
CA ASN A 50 1.47 -7.07 -4.94
C ASN A 50 2.23 -6.47 -3.76
N CYS A 51 1.52 -5.94 -2.77
CA CYS A 51 2.14 -5.15 -1.71
C CYS A 51 1.68 -5.57 -0.32
N ASN A 52 2.61 -5.62 0.63
CA ASN A 52 2.30 -5.78 2.05
C ASN A 52 2.87 -4.61 2.85
N PHE A 53 2.04 -4.04 3.71
CA PHE A 53 2.38 -2.94 4.62
C PHE A 53 2.20 -3.41 6.06
N GLN A 54 3.24 -3.18 6.86
CA GLN A 54 3.22 -3.47 8.28
C GLN A 54 3.84 -2.28 9.03
N ASP A 55 3.05 -1.23 9.13
CA ASP A 55 3.47 0.10 9.54
C ASP A 55 2.65 0.62 10.72
N LYS A 56 3.17 1.64 11.42
CA LYS A 56 2.29 2.36 12.38
C LYS A 56 1.31 3.28 11.63
N TYR A 57 1.75 3.86 10.53
CA TYR A 57 0.96 4.74 9.67
C TYR A 57 1.31 4.45 8.21
N ALA A 58 0.33 4.03 7.42
CA ALA A 58 0.47 3.85 5.99
C ALA A 58 -0.41 4.86 5.23
N ASN A 59 0.18 5.46 4.20
CA ASN A 59 -0.53 6.24 3.20
C ASN A 59 -0.13 5.71 1.82
N CYS A 60 -1.08 5.10 1.10
CA CYS A 60 -0.77 4.39 -0.12
C CYS A 60 -1.73 4.74 -1.26
N ASN A 61 -1.20 4.92 -2.46
CA ASN A 61 -1.99 5.07 -3.67
C ASN A 61 -1.60 4.00 -4.69
N PHE A 62 -2.59 3.33 -5.25
CA PHE A 62 -2.45 2.31 -6.29
C PHE A 62 -3.18 2.76 -7.55
N GLN A 63 -2.47 2.71 -8.67
CA GLN A 63 -3.03 3.00 -9.98
C GLN A 63 -2.58 1.92 -10.96
N ASP A 64 -3.22 0.77 -10.84
CA ASP A 64 -2.79 -0.49 -11.43
C ASP A 64 -3.87 -1.15 -12.30
N LYS A 65 -3.48 -2.11 -13.13
CA LYS A 65 -4.51 -2.98 -13.75
C LYS A 65 -5.01 -4.03 -12.75
N TYR A 66 -4.12 -4.53 -11.92
CA TYR A 66 -4.41 -5.52 -10.88
C TYR A 66 -3.60 -5.19 -9.63
N ALA A 67 -4.29 -4.94 -8.52
CA ALA A 67 -3.66 -4.75 -7.22
C ALA A 67 -4.06 -5.87 -6.26
N ASN A 68 -3.07 -6.39 -5.53
CA ASN A 68 -3.28 -7.28 -4.39
C ASN A 68 -2.52 -6.72 -3.19
N CYS A 69 -3.23 -6.25 -2.19
CA CYS A 69 -2.63 -5.47 -1.11
C CYS A 69 -3.07 -5.96 0.27
N ASN A 70 -2.12 -6.09 1.20
CA ASN A 70 -2.41 -6.34 2.60
C ASN A 70 -1.86 -5.21 3.47
N PHE A 71 -2.69 -4.71 4.38
CA PHE A 71 -2.35 -3.68 5.35
C PHE A 71 -2.52 -4.24 6.75
N GLN A 72 -1.48 -4.08 7.57
CA GLN A 72 -1.49 -4.46 8.97
C GLN A 72 -0.92 -3.31 9.79
N ASP A 73 -1.73 -2.27 9.93
CA ASP A 73 -1.31 -0.96 10.39
C ASP A 73 -2.11 -0.46 11.60
N LYS A 74 -1.58 0.52 12.32
CA LYS A 74 -2.42 1.22 13.30
C LYS A 74 -3.38 2.19 12.59
N TYR A 75 -2.92 2.84 11.53
CA TYR A 75 -3.69 3.76 10.72
C TYR A 75 -3.32 3.56 9.25
N ALA A 76 -4.30 3.19 8.42
CA ALA A 76 -4.15 3.09 6.98
C ALA A 76 -5.02 4.13 6.27
N ASN A 77 -4.45 4.80 5.27
CA ASN A 77 -5.17 5.64 4.33
C ASN A 77 -4.80 5.21 2.90
N CYS A 78 -5.75 4.64 2.18
CA CYS A 78 -5.45 3.96 0.92
C CYS A 78 -6.41 4.37 -0.19
N ASN A 79 -5.87 4.70 -1.36
CA ASN A 79 -6.64 4.90 -2.56
C ASN A 79 -6.26 3.87 -3.62
N PHE A 80 -7.26 3.26 -4.23
CA PHE A 80 -7.12 2.30 -5.32
C PHE A 80 -7.85 2.84 -6.54
N GLN A 81 -7.16 2.85 -7.67
CA GLN A 81 -7.70 3.23 -8.96
C GLN A 81 -7.33 2.15 -9.98
N ASP A 82 -7.98 1.00 -9.82
CA ASP A 82 -7.58 -0.23 -10.46
C ASP A 82 -8.67 -0.84 -11.34
N LYS A 83 -8.29 -1.73 -12.26
CA LYS A 83 -9.31 -2.56 -12.91
C LYS A 83 -9.81 -3.67 -11.97
N TYR A 84 -8.91 -4.24 -11.18
CA TYR A 84 -9.19 -5.28 -10.20
C TYR A 84 -8.36 -5.03 -8.94
N ALA A 85 -9.01 -4.87 -7.80
CA ALA A 85 -8.35 -4.79 -6.51
C ALA A 85 -8.78 -5.94 -5.60
N ASN A 86 -7.80 -6.55 -4.94
CA ASN A 86 -8.02 -7.48 -3.84
C ASN A 86 -7.26 -6.96 -2.63
N CYS A 87 -7.97 -6.56 -1.58
CA CYS A 87 -7.37 -5.87 -0.45
C CYS A 87 -7.80 -6.47 0.88
N ASN A 88 -6.83 -6.65 1.79
CA ASN A 88 -7.11 -7.00 3.18
C ASN A 88 -6.55 -5.93 4.10
N PHE A 89 -7.38 -5.47 5.03
CA PHE A 89 -7.01 -4.49 6.05
C PHE A 89 -7.17 -5.14 7.42
N GLN A 90 -6.13 -5.04 8.24
CA GLN A 90 -6.10 -5.51 9.61
C GLN A 90 -5.59 -4.40 10.51
N ASP A 91 -6.40 -3.33 10.58
CA ASP A 91 -5.98 -2.05 11.12
C ASP A 91 -6.78 -1.63 12.36
N LYS A 92 -6.25 -0.66 13.12
CA LYS A 92 -7.10 0.01 14.12
C LYS A 92 -8.04 1.02 13.46
N TYR A 93 -7.57 1.74 12.46
CA TYR A 93 -8.32 2.72 11.70
C TYR A 93 -7.94 2.62 10.22
N ALA A 94 -8.93 2.37 9.36
CA ALA A 94 -8.74 2.37 7.91
C ALA A 94 -9.64 3.43 7.26
N ASN A 95 -9.06 4.18 6.34
CA ASN A 95 -9.79 5.02 5.40
C ASN A 95 -9.42 4.61 3.98
N CYS A 96 -10.40 4.13 3.22
CA CYS A 96 -10.16 3.53 1.92
C CYS A 96 -11.08 4.14 0.87
N ASN A 97 -10.54 4.34 -0.33
CA ASN A 97 -11.31 4.75 -1.49
C ASN A 97 -10.94 3.84 -2.66
N PHE A 98 -11.93 3.20 -3.25
CA PHE A 98 -11.79 2.31 -4.39
C PHE A 98 -12.48 2.95 -5.58
N GLN A 99 -11.75 3.12 -6.67
CA GLN A 99 -12.28 3.55 -7.96
C GLN A 99 -12.10 2.42 -8.96
N ASP A 100 -12.59 1.24 -8.57
CA ASP A 100 -12.25 0.00 -9.25
C ASP A 100 -13.42 -0.58 -10.02
N LYS A 101 -13.12 -1.25 -11.14
CA LYS A 101 -14.17 -2.00 -11.85
C LYS A 101 -14.62 -3.24 -11.04
N TYR A 102 -13.70 -3.86 -10.32
CA TYR A 102 -13.97 -4.98 -9.44
C TYR A 102 -13.08 -4.86 -8.19
N ALA A 103 -13.70 -4.73 -7.02
CA ALA A 103 -12.99 -4.69 -5.74
C ALA A 103 -13.48 -5.84 -4.85
N ASN A 104 -12.53 -6.59 -4.29
CA ASN A 104 -12.78 -7.55 -3.22
C ASN A 104 -11.99 -7.12 -2.00
N CYS A 105 -12.68 -6.69 -0.94
CA CYS A 105 -12.04 -6.09 0.21
C CYS A 105 -12.51 -6.74 1.50
N ASN A 106 -11.56 -7.16 2.34
CA ASN A 106 -11.84 -7.62 3.69
C ASN A 106 -11.27 -6.62 4.70
N PHE A 107 -12.08 -6.24 5.68
CA PHE A 107 -11.69 -5.31 6.74
C PHE A 107 -11.85 -6.01 8.09
N GLN A 108 -10.75 -6.10 8.83
CA GLN A 108 -10.74 -6.57 10.20
C GLN A 108 -10.37 -5.40 11.13
N ASP A 109 -11.03 -4.26 10.91
CA ASP A 109 -10.65 -3.02 11.54
C ASP A 109 -11.56 -2.65 12.69
N LYS A 110 -11.01 -1.91 13.67
CA LYS A 110 -11.86 -1.34 14.73
C LYS A 110 -12.75 -0.22 14.19
N TYR A 111 -12.25 0.56 13.24
CA TYR A 111 -12.98 1.60 12.55
C TYR A 111 -12.55 1.64 11.08
N ALA A 112 -13.50 1.52 10.16
CA ALA A 112 -13.26 1.59 8.73
C ALA A 112 -14.24 2.57 8.07
N ILE A 113 -13.74 3.41 7.19
CA ILE A 113 -14.53 4.23 6.26
C ILE A 113 -14.09 3.81 4.86
N CYS A 114 -15.01 3.27 4.07
CA CYS A 114 -14.71 2.78 2.72
C CYS A 114 -15.68 3.40 1.72
N ASN A 115 -15.13 4.01 0.68
CA ASN A 115 -15.86 4.47 -0.49
C ASN A 115 -15.51 3.57 -1.68
N PHE A 116 -16.51 3.22 -2.48
CA PHE A 116 -16.40 2.36 -3.66
C PHE A 116 -17.06 3.04 -4.86
#